data_AF-A0A7S3KDC2-F1
#
_entry.id   AF-A0A7S3KDC2-F1
#
_cell.length_a   1.000
_cell.length_b   1.000
_cell.length_c   1.000
_cell.angle_alpha   90.00
_cell.angle_beta   90.00
_cell.angle_gamma   90.00
#
_symmetry.space_group_name_H-M   'P 1'
#
loop_
_entity.id
_entity.type
_entity.pdbx_description
1 polymer ?
#
loop_
_entity_poly.entity_id
_entity_poly.type
_entity_poly.pdbx_seq_one_letter_code
_entity_poly.pdbx_strand_id
1 'polypeptide(L)'
;LLTNMYNSANQNKEIIKSYAINEVFRTYISARVRERVAEEVEIEVPLKITKSKGALWMLVILPGNYPNQPPIFQIINAKVEHECIDDNFLVRHLVLDEWDNSSSLIKAISAVHEEFEASPPQLKRGVRVGDGGRHGGGHNKKQKPFKKPELKDFDDKVKDMSEEEIQTLLEDEAFLNEFFLSLDGVEDFVKTFGEIMKGHYKTSKKSIKAKEEMEEYFERNEELKEAFEEKKERYDELKEQEEEIKENFGPEKVREALDDKIKSLDKEVKRLKKEDLDIDDFIEEYREAKKEMNKYVIMKQKLFSEK
;
A
#
# COMPACT_ATOMS: atom_id res chain seq x y z
N LEU A 1 -21.37 -27.87 12.04
CA LEU A 1 -22.28 -26.70 11.91
C LEU A 1 -21.60 -25.40 12.35
N LEU A 2 -21.11 -25.29 13.59
CA LEU A 2 -20.39 -24.09 14.08
C LEU A 2 -19.15 -23.72 13.26
N THR A 3 -18.34 -24.70 12.84
CA THR A 3 -17.14 -24.48 12.00
C THR A 3 -17.50 -23.93 10.62
N ASN A 4 -18.62 -24.38 10.02
CA ASN A 4 -19.07 -23.90 8.71
C ASN A 4 -19.63 -22.47 8.80
N MET A 5 -20.33 -22.14 9.89
CA MET A 5 -20.81 -20.78 10.14
C MET A 5 -19.66 -19.81 10.39
N TYR A 6 -18.63 -20.22 11.14
CA TYR A 6 -17.42 -19.44 11.39
C TYR A 6 -16.64 -19.15 10.09
N ASN A 7 -16.45 -20.17 9.25
CA ASN A 7 -15.76 -20.01 7.97
C ASN A 7 -16.55 -19.12 6.99
N SER A 8 -17.88 -19.23 6.96
CA SER A 8 -18.73 -18.37 6.14
C SER A 8 -18.73 -16.90 6.61
N ALA A 9 -18.73 -16.67 7.93
CA ALA A 9 -18.64 -15.32 8.48
C ALA A 9 -17.28 -14.65 8.18
N ASN A 10 -16.18 -15.38 8.27
CA ASN A 10 -14.85 -14.85 7.94
C ASN A 10 -14.68 -14.60 6.43
N GLN A 11 -15.21 -15.48 5.58
CA GLN A 11 -15.22 -15.22 4.13
C GLN A 11 -16.00 -13.96 3.76
N ASN A 12 -17.15 -13.72 4.39
CA ASN A 12 -17.93 -12.50 4.15
C ASN A 12 -17.20 -11.23 4.59
N LYS A 13 -16.47 -11.25 5.72
CA LYS A 13 -15.66 -10.11 6.17
C LYS A 13 -14.56 -9.75 5.18
N GLU A 14 -13.85 -10.74 4.66
CA GLU A 14 -12.78 -10.52 3.67
C GLU A 14 -13.32 -9.98 2.34
N ILE A 15 -14.50 -10.43 1.91
CA ILE A 15 -15.18 -9.88 0.73
C ILE A 15 -15.53 -8.40 0.94
N ILE A 16 -16.08 -8.04 2.11
CA ILE A 16 -16.46 -6.66 2.43
C ILE A 16 -15.22 -5.75 2.50
N LYS A 17 -14.15 -6.18 3.17
CA LYS A 17 -12.87 -5.45 3.20
C LYS A 17 -12.33 -5.25 1.79
N SER A 18 -12.30 -6.31 0.98
CA SER A 18 -11.79 -6.25 -0.41
C SER A 18 -12.60 -5.30 -1.27
N TYR A 19 -13.94 -5.27 -1.12
CA TYR A 19 -14.80 -4.32 -1.80
C TYR A 19 -14.49 -2.88 -1.41
N ALA A 20 -14.38 -2.59 -0.11
CA ALA A 20 -14.06 -1.25 0.40
C ALA A 20 -12.68 -0.77 -0.10
N ILE A 21 -11.66 -1.64 -0.08
CA ILE A 21 -10.31 -1.34 -0.60
C ILE A 21 -10.36 -0.99 -2.09
N ASN A 22 -11.07 -1.79 -2.90
CA ASN A 22 -11.19 -1.55 -4.33
C ASN A 22 -11.92 -0.24 -4.65
N GLU A 23 -12.92 0.14 -3.84
CA GLU A 23 -13.62 1.42 -3.98
C GLU A 23 -12.68 2.61 -3.70
N VAL A 24 -11.80 2.48 -2.71
CA VAL A 24 -10.75 3.47 -2.43
C VAL A 24 -9.79 3.60 -3.60
N PHE A 25 -9.29 2.50 -4.17
CA PHE A 25 -8.37 2.56 -5.32
C PHE A 25 -8.99 3.11 -6.59
N ARG A 26 -10.30 2.89 -6.81
CA ARG A 26 -11.03 3.48 -7.93
C ARG A 26 -11.13 5.01 -7.81
N THR A 27 -11.26 5.52 -6.59
CA THR A 27 -11.49 6.94 -6.34
C THR A 27 -10.18 7.71 -6.16
N TYR A 28 -9.21 7.12 -5.44
CA TYR A 28 -7.92 7.70 -5.14
C TYR A 28 -6.82 6.94 -5.92
N ILE A 29 -6.57 7.36 -7.16
CA ILE A 29 -5.71 6.65 -8.13
C ILE A 29 -4.28 6.40 -7.61
N SER A 30 -3.73 7.27 -6.76
CA SER A 30 -2.38 7.09 -6.18
C SER A 30 -2.40 6.47 -4.78
N ALA A 31 -3.55 5.97 -4.32
CA ALA A 31 -3.62 5.21 -3.09
C ALA A 31 -2.96 3.83 -3.27
N ARG A 32 -2.36 3.31 -2.21
CA ARG A 32 -1.62 2.03 -2.25
C ARG A 32 -1.73 1.28 -0.93
N VAL A 33 -1.69 -0.05 -0.99
CA VAL A 33 -1.52 -0.86 0.23
C VAL A 33 -0.09 -0.65 0.73
N ARG A 34 0.05 -0.33 2.02
CA ARG A 34 1.35 -0.20 2.68
C ARG A 34 1.81 -1.53 3.25
N GLU A 35 0.95 -2.15 4.04
CA GLU A 35 1.25 -3.41 4.73
C GLU A 35 -0.05 -4.17 5.01
N ARG A 36 0.07 -5.50 5.10
CA ARG A 36 -0.96 -6.36 5.69
C ARG A 36 -0.36 -7.03 6.93
N VAL A 37 -0.75 -6.54 8.10
CA VAL A 37 -0.26 -7.06 9.38
C VAL A 37 -1.37 -7.88 10.02
N ALA A 38 -1.19 -9.19 10.08
CA ALA A 38 -2.19 -10.12 10.60
C ALA A 38 -3.58 -9.95 9.94
N GLU A 39 -4.60 -9.53 10.69
CA GLU A 39 -5.97 -9.31 10.20
C GLU A 39 -6.23 -7.86 9.75
N GLU A 40 -5.23 -6.97 9.87
CA GLU A 40 -5.33 -5.55 9.55
C GLU A 40 -4.74 -5.25 8.16
N VAL A 41 -5.33 -4.24 7.51
CA VAL A 41 -4.85 -3.76 6.20
C VAL A 41 -4.60 -2.27 6.28
N GLU A 42 -3.39 -1.85 5.91
CA GLU A 42 -3.00 -0.45 5.87
C GLU A 42 -2.99 0.08 4.44
N ILE A 43 -3.65 1.21 4.21
CA ILE A 43 -3.79 1.86 2.90
C ILE A 43 -3.30 3.30 3.03
N GLU A 44 -2.33 3.69 2.22
CA GLU A 44 -1.93 5.09 2.09
C GLU A 44 -2.82 5.77 1.05
N VAL A 45 -3.50 6.86 1.45
CA VAL A 45 -4.41 7.62 0.61
C VAL A 45 -3.90 9.06 0.48
N PRO A 46 -3.66 9.56 -0.75
CA PRO A 46 -3.24 10.95 -0.96
C PRO A 46 -4.42 11.92 -0.81
N LEU A 47 -4.26 12.90 0.08
CA LEU A 47 -5.17 14.03 0.25
C LEU A 47 -4.61 15.24 -0.50
N LYS A 48 -5.17 15.49 -1.69
CA LYS A 48 -4.85 16.66 -2.49
C LYS A 48 -5.70 17.83 -2.03
N ILE A 49 -5.13 18.70 -1.20
CA ILE A 49 -5.79 19.91 -0.71
C ILE A 49 -5.42 21.08 -1.62
N THR A 50 -6.40 21.76 -2.23
CA THR A 50 -6.13 22.83 -3.21
C THR A 50 -5.38 24.01 -2.60
N LYS A 51 -5.70 24.32 -1.33
CA LYS A 51 -5.12 25.44 -0.58
C LYS A 51 -3.77 25.13 0.08
N SER A 52 -3.29 23.87 0.03
CA SER A 52 -2.02 23.46 0.62
C SER A 52 -0.91 23.38 -0.43
N LYS A 53 0.31 23.79 -0.06
CA LYS A 53 1.50 23.71 -0.95
C LYS A 53 2.11 22.31 -1.03
N GLY A 54 1.64 21.34 -0.25
CA GLY A 54 2.16 19.98 -0.22
C GLY A 54 1.05 18.94 -0.21
N ALA A 55 1.31 17.78 -0.82
CA ALA A 55 0.41 16.65 -0.75
C ALA A 55 0.43 16.08 0.68
N LEU A 56 -0.75 15.91 1.29
CA LEU A 56 -0.90 15.20 2.55
C LEU A 56 -1.20 13.73 2.25
N TRP A 57 -0.75 12.84 3.12
CA TRP A 57 -1.02 11.41 3.02
C TRP A 57 -1.66 10.95 4.31
N MET A 58 -2.78 10.25 4.15
CA MET A 58 -3.54 9.65 5.22
C MET A 58 -3.38 8.13 5.14
N LEU A 59 -2.88 7.54 6.22
CA LEU A 59 -2.90 6.11 6.44
C LEU A 59 -4.27 5.70 6.95
N VAL A 60 -4.89 4.77 6.26
CA VAL A 60 -6.18 4.18 6.57
C VAL A 60 -5.94 2.74 7.01
N ILE A 61 -6.21 2.45 8.27
CA ILE A 61 -6.03 1.12 8.87
C ILE A 61 -7.41 0.47 9.02
N LEU A 62 -7.61 -0.64 8.31
CA LEU A 62 -8.81 -1.45 8.42
C LEU A 62 -8.57 -2.54 9.47
N PRO A 63 -9.27 -2.53 10.62
CA PRO A 63 -9.07 -3.53 11.66
C PRO A 63 -9.56 -4.92 11.24
N GLY A 64 -9.13 -5.95 11.96
CA GLY A 64 -9.56 -7.34 11.76
C GLY A 64 -11.07 -7.52 11.70
N ASN A 65 -11.80 -6.77 12.54
CA ASN A 65 -13.26 -6.81 12.66
C ASN A 65 -14.03 -5.81 11.79
N TYR A 66 -13.39 -5.15 10.82
CA TYR A 66 -14.09 -4.31 9.86
C TYR A 66 -15.20 -5.09 9.13
N PRO A 67 -16.40 -4.51 8.89
CA PRO A 67 -16.81 -3.12 9.17
C PRO A 67 -17.40 -2.88 10.57
N ASN A 68 -17.50 -3.90 11.43
CA ASN A 68 -18.10 -3.75 12.76
C ASN A 68 -17.26 -2.88 13.71
N GLN A 69 -15.98 -2.70 13.38
CA GLN A 69 -15.09 -1.77 14.03
C GLN A 69 -14.67 -0.70 13.02
N PRO A 70 -14.68 0.60 13.39
CA PRO A 70 -14.34 1.69 12.49
C PRO A 70 -12.89 1.59 12.01
N PRO A 71 -12.61 2.13 10.81
CA PRO A 71 -11.24 2.30 10.35
C PRO A 71 -10.52 3.37 11.19
N ILE A 72 -9.20 3.28 11.28
CA ILE A 72 -8.35 4.28 11.93
C ILE A 72 -7.66 5.09 10.86
N PHE A 73 -7.74 6.43 10.96
CA PHE A 73 -7.11 7.34 10.02
C PHE A 73 -5.96 8.09 10.71
N GLN A 74 -4.80 8.17 10.06
CA GLN A 74 -3.61 8.84 10.59
C GLN A 74 -2.87 9.65 9.51
N ILE A 75 -2.40 10.85 9.83
CA ILE A 75 -1.56 11.64 8.91
C ILE A 75 -0.09 11.26 9.08
N ILE A 76 0.56 10.84 7.99
CA ILE A 76 1.89 10.19 8.07
C ILE A 76 3.06 11.01 7.52
N ASN A 77 2.81 12.01 6.67
CA ASN A 77 3.88 12.66 5.90
C ASN A 77 4.11 14.15 6.25
N ALA A 78 3.36 14.69 7.20
CA ALA A 78 3.51 16.08 7.64
C ALA A 78 3.13 16.26 9.11
N LYS A 79 3.90 17.10 9.82
CA LYS A 79 3.56 17.54 11.17
C LYS A 79 2.58 18.70 11.07
N VAL A 80 1.31 18.37 11.05
CA VAL A 80 0.21 19.34 10.92
C VAL A 80 -0.57 19.50 12.22
N GLU A 81 -1.23 20.64 12.32
CA GLU A 81 -2.22 21.02 13.33
C GLU A 81 -3.56 21.19 12.62
N HIS A 82 -4.58 20.53 13.14
CA HIS A 82 -5.97 20.67 12.72
C HIS A 82 -6.87 20.27 13.90
N GLU A 83 -8.08 20.82 13.99
CA GLU A 83 -9.03 20.51 15.06
C GLU A 83 -9.38 19.01 15.08
N CYS A 84 -9.56 18.42 13.90
CA CYS A 84 -9.81 16.99 13.71
C CYS A 84 -8.56 16.11 13.77
N ILE A 85 -7.41 16.59 14.24
CA ILE A 85 -6.17 15.80 14.35
C ILE A 85 -5.64 15.89 15.78
N ASP A 86 -5.41 14.74 16.41
CA ASP A 86 -4.85 14.68 17.77
C ASP A 86 -3.31 14.78 17.80
N ASP A 87 -2.73 14.74 19.00
CA ASP A 87 -1.27 14.81 19.19
C ASP A 87 -0.49 13.63 18.60
N ASN A 88 -1.16 12.51 18.33
CA ASN A 88 -0.61 11.32 17.69
C ASN A 88 -0.84 11.31 16.16
N PHE A 89 -1.33 12.43 15.62
CA PHE A 89 -1.72 12.59 14.22
C PHE A 89 -2.88 11.70 13.78
N LEU A 90 -3.66 11.18 14.73
CA LEU A 90 -4.88 10.44 14.43
C LEU A 90 -6.00 11.41 14.10
N VAL A 91 -6.77 11.09 13.06
CA VAL A 91 -7.92 11.87 12.65
C VAL A 91 -9.10 11.53 13.56
N ARG A 92 -9.63 12.55 14.26
CA ARG A 92 -10.82 12.50 15.09
C ARG A 92 -11.93 13.25 14.35
N HIS A 93 -12.76 12.52 13.61
CA HIS A 93 -13.83 13.08 12.80
C HIS A 93 -15.16 12.40 13.13
N LEU A 94 -16.27 13.15 13.10
CA LEU A 94 -17.60 12.67 13.50
C LEU A 94 -18.00 11.39 12.76
N VAL A 95 -17.69 11.29 11.47
CA VAL A 95 -17.95 10.10 10.64
C VAL A 95 -17.30 8.81 11.15
N LEU A 96 -16.22 8.92 11.93
CA LEU A 96 -15.53 7.78 12.54
C LEU A 96 -16.10 7.47 13.93
N ASP A 97 -16.53 8.50 14.67
CA ASP A 97 -17.14 8.35 15.99
C ASP A 97 -18.58 7.77 15.90
N GLU A 98 -19.32 8.10 14.83
CA GLU A 98 -20.69 7.62 14.55
C GLU A 98 -20.72 6.41 13.60
N TRP A 99 -19.62 5.65 13.52
CA TRP A 99 -19.50 4.54 12.57
C TRP A 99 -20.47 3.39 12.87
N ASP A 100 -21.24 2.96 11.86
CA ASP A 100 -22.15 1.83 11.95
C ASP A 100 -22.07 0.89 10.73
N ASN A 101 -22.95 -0.12 10.68
CA ASN A 101 -22.96 -1.12 9.59
C ASN A 101 -23.40 -0.56 8.22
N SER A 102 -23.94 0.66 8.18
CA SER A 102 -24.31 1.38 6.97
C SER A 102 -23.25 2.38 6.52
N SER A 103 -22.26 2.67 7.39
CA SER A 103 -21.12 3.52 7.08
C SER A 103 -20.27 2.94 5.95
N SER A 104 -19.63 3.84 5.21
CA SER A 104 -18.81 3.50 4.05
C SER A 104 -17.44 4.13 4.18
N LEU A 105 -16.40 3.34 3.88
CA LEU A 105 -15.01 3.79 3.95
C LEU A 105 -14.77 4.97 3.01
N ILE A 106 -15.30 4.90 1.78
CA ILE A 106 -15.09 5.97 0.82
C ILE A 106 -15.73 7.28 1.29
N LYS A 107 -16.94 7.21 1.85
CA LYS A 107 -17.64 8.38 2.39
C LYS A 107 -16.88 8.98 3.58
N ALA A 108 -16.31 8.14 4.45
CA ALA A 108 -15.52 8.62 5.57
C ALA A 108 -14.23 9.33 5.11
N ILE A 109 -13.52 8.76 4.13
CA ILE A 109 -12.33 9.40 3.55
C ILE A 109 -12.70 10.72 2.86
N SER A 110 -13.78 10.75 2.08
CA SER A 110 -14.24 11.96 1.41
C SER A 110 -14.68 13.04 2.40
N ALA A 111 -15.38 12.69 3.48
CA ALA A 111 -15.76 13.65 4.52
C ALA A 111 -14.54 14.31 5.17
N VAL A 112 -13.51 13.53 5.50
CA VAL A 112 -12.25 14.07 6.05
C VAL A 112 -11.51 14.94 5.01
N HIS A 113 -11.53 14.54 3.74
CA HIS A 113 -10.94 15.35 2.67
C HIS A 113 -11.68 16.69 2.50
N GLU A 114 -13.02 16.69 2.52
CA GLU A 114 -13.83 17.90 2.45
C GLU A 114 -13.58 18.83 3.65
N GLU A 115 -13.48 18.28 4.86
CA GLU A 115 -13.14 19.02 6.07
C GLU A 115 -11.76 19.70 5.92
N PHE A 116 -10.76 18.97 5.41
CA PHE A 116 -9.44 19.52 5.17
C PHE A 116 -9.37 20.50 3.99
N GLU A 117 -10.33 20.45 3.06
CA GLU A 117 -10.45 21.44 1.99
C GLU A 117 -11.09 22.74 2.49
N ALA A 118 -12.06 22.61 3.40
CA ALA A 118 -12.71 23.72 4.08
C ALA A 118 -11.74 24.42 5.05
N SER A 119 -11.09 23.64 5.91
CA SER A 119 -10.10 24.05 6.91
C SER A 119 -8.78 23.28 6.70
N PRO A 120 -7.84 23.80 5.91
CA PRO A 120 -6.58 23.11 5.65
C PRO A 120 -5.74 22.88 6.92
N PRO A 121 -5.24 21.66 7.18
CA PRO A 121 -4.28 21.40 8.24
C PRO A 121 -3.05 22.30 8.07
N GLN A 122 -2.67 22.99 9.13
CA GLN A 122 -1.56 23.94 9.13
C GLN A 122 -0.29 23.24 9.58
N LEU A 123 0.85 23.53 8.96
CA LEU A 123 2.13 23.04 9.48
C LEU A 123 2.35 23.62 10.89
N LYS A 124 2.66 22.76 11.89
CA LYS A 124 2.98 23.21 13.26
C LYS A 124 4.13 24.24 13.18
N ARG A 125 3.83 25.54 13.35
CA ARG A 125 4.82 26.63 13.22
C ARG A 125 5.78 26.58 14.41
N GLY A 126 7.05 26.27 14.11
CA GLY A 126 8.11 26.07 15.10
C GLY A 126 9.15 25.02 14.69
N VAL A 127 8.87 24.25 13.64
CA VAL A 127 9.86 23.35 13.03
C VAL A 127 10.47 24.07 11.83
N ARG A 128 11.75 24.46 11.95
CA ARG A 128 12.55 24.88 10.79
C ARG A 128 12.43 23.81 9.72
N VAL A 129 11.95 24.21 8.54
CA VAL A 129 11.95 23.40 7.32
C VAL A 129 13.40 23.13 6.97
N GLY A 130 13.90 21.99 7.42
CA GLY A 130 15.10 21.35 6.94
C GLY A 130 14.67 20.23 6.01
N ASP A 131 14.90 20.47 4.73
CA ASP A 131 15.01 19.56 3.60
C ASP A 131 15.00 18.04 3.88
N GLY A 132 14.26 17.30 3.05
CA GLY A 132 14.48 15.87 2.77
C GLY A 132 14.25 14.88 3.92
N GLY A 133 13.20 14.07 3.78
CA GLY A 133 12.80 13.08 4.78
C GLY A 133 13.85 12.03 5.14
N ARG A 134 13.74 11.54 6.38
CA ARG A 134 14.04 10.17 6.81
C ARG A 134 13.48 9.99 8.21
N HIS A 135 12.59 9.01 8.38
CA HIS A 135 12.15 8.55 9.69
C HIS A 135 13.36 8.07 10.50
N GLY A 136 13.88 8.96 11.34
CA GLY A 136 14.77 8.61 12.43
C GLY A 136 13.94 8.06 13.57
N GLY A 137 14.14 6.77 13.87
CA GLY A 137 13.74 6.15 15.13
C GLY A 137 14.13 7.05 16.29
N GLY A 138 13.16 7.27 17.18
CA GLY A 138 13.19 8.33 18.16
C GLY A 138 14.42 8.32 19.05
N HIS A 139 15.08 9.46 19.14
CA HIS A 139 15.71 9.98 20.37
C HIS A 139 15.65 11.50 20.28
N ASN A 140 14.47 12.07 20.51
CA ASN A 140 14.34 13.51 20.74
C ASN A 140 14.74 13.83 22.20
N LYS A 141 15.99 13.53 22.56
CA LYS A 141 16.62 14.31 23.62
C LYS A 141 16.84 15.66 22.97
N LYS A 142 16.05 16.66 23.36
CA LYS A 142 16.28 18.08 23.05
C LYS A 142 17.80 18.29 23.10
N GLN A 143 18.46 18.39 21.95
CA GLN A 143 19.88 18.72 21.93
C GLN A 143 19.94 20.07 22.63
N LYS A 144 20.51 20.10 23.83
CA LYS A 144 20.69 21.36 24.55
C LYS A 144 21.43 22.27 23.57
N PRO A 145 20.95 23.51 23.36
CA PRO A 145 21.65 24.45 22.50
C PRO A 145 23.11 24.46 22.95
N PHE A 146 24.01 24.36 21.99
CA PHE A 146 25.44 24.34 22.23
C PHE A 146 25.81 25.66 22.93
N LYS A 147 25.98 25.61 24.26
CA LYS A 147 26.30 26.78 25.08
C LYS A 147 27.80 26.90 25.17
N LYS A 148 28.32 28.11 24.96
CA LYS A 148 29.72 28.44 25.21
C LYS A 148 30.06 28.08 26.67
N PRO A 149 31.20 27.44 26.94
CA PRO A 149 31.61 27.14 28.31
C PRO A 149 31.71 28.43 29.13
N GLU A 150 31.15 28.39 30.34
CA GLU A 150 31.23 29.47 31.32
C GLU A 150 32.50 29.27 32.16
N LEU A 151 33.37 30.28 32.22
CA LEU A 151 34.65 30.22 32.94
C LEU A 151 34.47 30.61 34.42
N LYS A 152 33.64 29.86 35.16
CA LYS A 152 33.19 30.25 36.51
C LYS A 152 34.33 30.31 37.52
N ASP A 153 35.31 29.43 37.39
CA ASP A 153 36.36 29.23 38.40
C ASP A 153 37.70 29.83 37.94
N PHE A 154 37.68 30.60 36.85
CA PHE A 154 38.89 31.23 36.30
C PHE A 154 39.48 32.24 37.30
N ASP A 155 38.64 33.17 37.79
CA ASP A 155 39.09 34.22 38.70
C ASP A 155 39.56 33.67 40.06
N ASP A 156 39.00 32.55 40.50
CA ASP A 156 39.37 31.91 41.77
C ASP A 156 40.66 31.10 41.62
N LYS A 157 40.80 30.31 40.54
CA LYS A 157 42.04 29.57 40.27
C LYS A 157 43.23 30.48 40.00
N VAL A 158 43.04 31.62 39.32
CA VAL A 158 44.13 32.59 39.07
C VAL A 158 44.59 33.30 40.34
N LYS A 159 43.68 33.56 41.31
CA LYS A 159 44.05 34.18 42.60
C LYS A 159 44.85 33.27 43.52
N ASP A 160 44.64 31.96 43.39
CA ASP A 160 45.33 30.96 44.20
C ASP A 160 46.71 30.56 43.61
N MET A 161 47.06 31.05 42.41
CA MET A 161 48.36 30.79 41.76
C MET A 161 49.46 31.74 42.24
N SER A 162 50.69 31.23 42.29
CA SER A 162 51.89 32.02 42.61
C SER A 162 52.31 32.94 41.45
N GLU A 163 53.07 34.00 41.74
CA GLU A 163 53.59 34.93 40.71
C GLU A 163 54.41 34.21 39.63
N GLU A 164 55.14 33.17 40.00
CA GLU A 164 55.95 32.34 39.09
C GLU A 164 55.06 31.52 38.13
N GLU A 165 53.95 30.97 38.63
CA GLU A 165 52.96 30.24 37.83
C GLU A 165 52.18 31.19 36.91
N ILE A 166 51.85 32.40 37.36
CA ILE A 166 51.20 33.43 36.53
C ILE A 166 52.13 33.88 35.40
N GLN A 167 53.42 34.09 35.70
CA GLN A 167 54.42 34.43 34.69
C GLN A 167 54.57 33.31 33.66
N THR A 168 54.59 32.06 34.11
CA THR A 168 54.63 30.88 33.24
C THR A 168 53.36 30.76 32.38
N LEU A 169 52.19 31.11 32.93
CA LEU A 169 50.91 31.13 32.21
C LEU A 169 50.89 32.14 31.05
N LEU A 170 51.61 33.26 31.20
CA LEU A 170 51.73 34.31 30.18
C LEU A 170 52.78 33.96 29.12
N GLU A 171 53.79 33.17 29.46
CA GLU A 171 54.93 32.85 28.60
C GLU A 171 54.80 31.50 27.88
N ASP A 172 54.11 30.52 28.47
CA ASP A 172 53.95 29.16 27.92
C ASP A 172 52.50 28.87 27.50
N GLU A 173 52.29 28.79 26.18
CA GLU A 173 51.01 28.50 25.56
C GLU A 173 50.51 27.07 25.86
N ALA A 174 51.41 26.11 26.10
CA ALA A 174 51.02 24.75 26.47
C ALA A 174 50.48 24.70 27.91
N PHE A 175 51.16 25.38 28.84
CA PHE A 175 50.72 25.51 30.22
C PHE A 175 49.40 26.28 30.32
N LEU A 176 49.24 27.34 29.52
CA LEU A 176 47.99 28.09 29.40
C LEU A 176 46.83 27.19 28.92
N ASN A 177 47.06 26.38 27.89
CA ASN A 177 46.05 25.46 27.36
C ASN A 177 45.68 24.37 28.37
N GLU A 178 46.65 23.82 29.09
CA GLU A 178 46.42 22.83 30.16
C GLU A 178 45.59 23.45 31.30
N PHE A 179 45.94 24.68 31.70
CA PHE A 179 45.16 25.45 32.67
C PHE A 179 43.72 25.67 32.19
N PHE A 180 43.51 26.10 30.94
CA PHE A 180 42.17 26.29 30.38
C PHE A 180 41.36 25.00 30.33
N LEU A 181 41.99 23.87 29.99
CA LEU A 181 41.34 22.55 29.96
C LEU A 181 40.99 22.05 31.38
N SER A 182 41.73 22.50 32.40
CA SER A 182 41.47 22.20 33.80
C SER A 182 40.32 22.99 34.41
N LEU A 183 39.78 24.00 33.70
CA LEU A 183 38.61 24.76 34.17
C LEU A 183 37.37 23.90 34.04
N ASP A 184 36.58 23.80 35.11
CA ASP A 184 35.46 22.87 35.23
C ASP A 184 34.45 23.05 34.08
N GLY A 185 34.18 24.31 33.70
CA GLY A 185 33.30 24.62 32.56
C GLY A 185 33.84 24.18 31.20
N VAL A 186 35.16 24.14 31.02
CA VAL A 186 35.82 23.71 29.78
C VAL A 186 35.98 22.18 29.75
N GLU A 187 36.31 21.56 30.89
CA GLU A 187 36.39 20.10 31.03
C GLU A 187 35.04 19.43 30.73
N ASP A 188 33.96 19.93 31.36
CA ASP A 188 32.59 19.46 31.10
C ASP A 188 32.19 19.66 29.64
N PHE A 189 32.61 20.77 29.05
CA PHE A 189 32.35 21.07 27.64
C PHE A 189 33.08 20.09 26.71
N VAL A 190 34.36 19.80 26.94
CA VAL A 190 35.14 18.87 26.13
C VAL A 190 34.56 17.45 26.22
N LYS A 191 34.18 17.03 27.42
CA LYS A 191 33.55 15.73 27.66
C LYS A 191 32.21 15.61 26.93
N THR A 192 31.32 16.59 27.10
CA THR A 192 30.01 16.61 26.44
C THR A 192 30.15 16.70 24.92
N PHE A 193 31.11 17.48 24.40
CA PHE A 193 31.42 17.54 22.97
C PHE A 193 31.89 16.20 22.42
N GLY A 194 32.79 15.52 23.14
CA GLY A 194 33.26 14.19 22.76
C GLY A 194 32.14 13.15 22.67
N GLU A 195 31.18 13.18 23.61
CA GLU A 195 29.99 12.33 23.57
C GLU A 195 29.08 12.64 22.37
N ILE A 196 28.85 13.92 22.10
CA ILE A 196 28.08 14.38 20.93
C ILE A 196 28.74 13.89 19.64
N MET A 197 30.05 14.08 19.47
CA MET A 197 30.79 13.66 18.28
C MET A 197 30.75 12.14 18.08
N LYS A 198 30.93 11.35 19.14
CA LYS A 198 30.79 9.88 19.08
C LYS A 198 29.37 9.48 18.67
N GLY A 199 28.35 10.17 19.20
CA GLY A 199 26.95 9.98 18.83
C GLY A 199 26.66 10.28 17.36
N HIS A 200 27.15 11.42 16.87
CA HIS A 200 27.02 11.81 15.45
C HIS A 200 27.72 10.81 14.53
N TYR A 201 28.95 10.40 14.85
CA TYR A 201 29.68 9.42 14.05
C TYR A 201 28.93 8.08 13.96
N LYS A 202 28.45 7.56 15.10
CA LYS A 202 27.67 6.32 15.14
C LYS A 202 26.37 6.42 14.35
N THR A 203 25.69 7.57 14.45
CA THR A 203 24.44 7.84 13.71
C THR A 203 24.69 7.95 12.21
N SER A 204 25.74 8.67 11.80
CA SER A 204 26.15 8.79 10.40
C SER A 204 26.44 7.43 9.80
N LYS A 205 27.22 6.59 10.50
CA LYS A 205 27.55 5.23 10.03
C LYS A 205 26.31 4.36 9.86
N LYS A 206 25.35 4.44 10.78
CA LYS A 206 24.05 3.74 10.65
C LYS A 206 23.21 4.28 9.49
N SER A 207 23.18 5.60 9.31
CA SER A 207 22.43 6.25 8.23
C SER A 207 22.99 5.92 6.84
N ILE A 208 24.31 5.70 6.73
CA ILE A 208 24.95 5.23 5.49
C ILE A 208 24.49 3.80 5.18
N LYS A 209 24.61 2.87 6.14
CA LYS A 209 24.16 1.49 5.97
C LYS A 209 22.68 1.38 5.62
N ALA A 210 21.83 2.13 6.31
CA ALA A 210 20.41 2.17 6.01
C ALA A 210 20.11 2.74 4.61
N LYS A 211 21.00 3.57 4.04
CA LYS A 211 20.87 4.01 2.64
C LYS A 211 21.19 2.87 1.68
N GLU A 212 22.27 2.14 1.94
CA GLU A 212 22.71 0.99 1.12
C GLU A 212 21.62 -0.09 1.08
N GLU A 213 21.07 -0.47 2.25
CA GLU A 213 19.96 -1.43 2.33
C GLU A 213 18.71 -0.95 1.58
N MET A 214 18.41 0.35 1.65
CA MET A 214 17.26 0.92 0.94
C MET A 214 17.45 0.89 -0.58
N GLU A 215 18.67 1.09 -1.06
CA GLU A 215 19.03 1.03 -2.48
C GLU A 215 18.86 -0.40 -3.02
N GLU A 216 19.29 -1.41 -2.26
CA GLU A 216 19.05 -2.83 -2.58
C GLU A 216 17.55 -3.18 -2.67
N TYR A 217 16.72 -2.66 -1.74
CA TYR A 217 15.27 -2.86 -1.81
C TYR A 217 14.63 -2.18 -3.02
N PHE A 218 15.15 -1.02 -3.46
CA PHE A 218 14.65 -0.36 -4.65
C PHE A 218 14.96 -1.17 -5.91
N GLU A 219 16.20 -1.63 -6.07
CA GLU A 219 16.60 -2.49 -7.19
C GLU A 219 15.75 -3.76 -7.24
N ARG A 220 15.60 -4.46 -6.11
CA ARG A 220 14.77 -5.67 -6.04
C ARG A 220 13.30 -5.42 -6.37
N ASN A 221 12.75 -4.28 -5.96
CA ASN A 221 11.37 -3.92 -6.28
C ASN A 221 11.20 -3.59 -7.76
N GLU A 222 12.20 -2.98 -8.38
CA GLU A 222 12.23 -2.71 -9.82
C GLU A 222 12.24 -4.03 -10.61
N GLU A 223 13.15 -4.96 -10.27
CA GLU A 223 13.20 -6.31 -10.88
C GLU A 223 11.86 -7.06 -10.72
N LEU A 224 11.26 -7.01 -9.52
CA LEU A 224 10.00 -7.69 -9.25
C LEU A 224 8.85 -7.08 -10.05
N LYS A 225 8.87 -5.77 -10.25
CA LYS A 225 7.87 -5.05 -11.03
C LYS A 225 7.96 -5.44 -12.51
N GLU A 226 9.16 -5.48 -13.07
CA GLU A 226 9.38 -5.93 -14.46
C GLU A 226 8.90 -7.37 -14.65
N ALA A 227 9.26 -8.28 -13.75
CA ALA A 227 8.81 -9.68 -13.82
C ALA A 227 7.28 -9.83 -13.66
N PHE A 228 6.64 -8.93 -12.92
CA PHE A 228 5.18 -8.90 -12.80
C PHE A 228 4.53 -8.40 -14.10
N GLU A 229 5.06 -7.34 -14.71
CA GLU A 229 4.57 -6.80 -15.97
C GLU A 229 4.67 -7.86 -17.09
N GLU A 230 5.80 -8.57 -17.21
CA GLU A 230 5.96 -9.67 -18.17
C GLU A 230 4.93 -10.80 -17.97
N LYS A 231 4.72 -11.23 -16.71
CA LYS A 231 3.73 -12.27 -16.40
C LYS A 231 2.30 -11.81 -16.67
N LYS A 232 2.02 -10.53 -16.46
CA LYS A 232 0.71 -9.94 -16.72
C LYS A 232 0.43 -9.91 -18.22
N GLU A 233 1.38 -9.47 -19.04
CA GLU A 233 1.24 -9.50 -20.50
C GLU A 233 0.94 -10.91 -21.00
N ARG A 234 1.71 -11.90 -20.54
CA ARG A 234 1.48 -13.31 -20.90
C ARG A 234 0.12 -13.85 -20.44
N TYR A 235 -0.37 -13.39 -19.28
CA TYR A 235 -1.69 -13.76 -18.79
C TYR A 235 -2.79 -13.16 -19.67
N ASP A 236 -2.65 -11.88 -20.05
CA ASP A 236 -3.61 -11.19 -20.91
C ASP A 236 -3.66 -11.85 -22.31
N GLU A 237 -2.51 -12.21 -22.89
CA GLU A 237 -2.44 -12.98 -24.16
C GLU A 237 -3.14 -14.34 -24.06
N LEU A 238 -2.86 -15.11 -23.01
CA LEU A 238 -3.47 -16.43 -22.81
C LEU A 238 -4.99 -16.34 -22.61
N LYS A 239 -5.44 -15.28 -21.93
CA LYS A 239 -6.85 -15.03 -21.71
C LYS A 239 -7.56 -14.67 -23.02
N GLU A 240 -6.94 -13.87 -23.87
CA GLU A 240 -7.48 -13.56 -25.21
C GLU A 240 -7.59 -14.83 -26.06
N GLN A 241 -6.56 -15.69 -26.03
CA GLN A 241 -6.61 -17.00 -26.70
C GLN A 241 -7.71 -17.90 -26.14
N GLU A 242 -7.92 -17.92 -24.82
CA GLU A 242 -9.02 -18.66 -24.21
C GLU A 242 -10.39 -18.14 -24.67
N GLU A 243 -10.56 -16.82 -24.74
CA GLU A 243 -11.78 -16.18 -25.23
C GLU A 243 -12.03 -16.51 -26.70
N GLU A 244 -11.02 -16.48 -27.56
CA GLU A 244 -11.14 -16.86 -28.97
C GLU A 244 -11.50 -18.35 -29.14
N ILE A 245 -10.86 -19.24 -28.38
CA ILE A 245 -11.20 -20.67 -28.39
C ILE A 245 -12.65 -20.86 -27.92
N LYS A 246 -13.08 -20.13 -26.90
CA LYS A 246 -14.45 -20.21 -26.39
C LYS A 246 -15.47 -19.62 -27.36
N GLU A 247 -15.11 -18.58 -28.11
CA GLU A 247 -15.98 -18.01 -29.13
C GLU A 247 -16.13 -18.94 -30.34
N ASN A 248 -15.05 -19.59 -30.76
CA ASN A 248 -15.03 -20.44 -31.96
C ASN A 248 -15.42 -21.90 -31.70
N PHE A 249 -15.02 -22.44 -30.55
CA PHE A 249 -15.17 -23.86 -30.17
C PHE A 249 -15.92 -24.03 -28.85
N GLY A 250 -16.58 -22.96 -28.38
CA GLY A 250 -17.38 -23.01 -27.17
C GLY A 250 -18.51 -24.04 -27.26
N PRO A 251 -19.00 -24.53 -26.11
CA PRO A 251 -20.11 -25.48 -26.06
C PRO A 251 -21.34 -25.02 -26.85
N GLU A 252 -21.63 -23.72 -26.85
CA GLU A 252 -22.74 -23.15 -27.61
C GLU A 252 -22.50 -23.20 -29.14
N LYS A 253 -21.28 -22.96 -29.62
CA LYS A 253 -20.96 -23.11 -31.06
C LYS A 253 -21.06 -24.56 -31.51
N VAL A 254 -20.56 -25.49 -30.70
CA VAL A 254 -20.70 -26.92 -30.98
C VAL A 254 -22.18 -27.32 -31.01
N ARG A 255 -22.99 -26.78 -30.10
CA ARG A 255 -24.45 -27.00 -30.07
C ARG A 255 -25.15 -26.42 -31.31
N GLU A 256 -24.80 -25.20 -31.70
CA GLU A 256 -25.33 -24.52 -32.88
C GLU A 256 -25.00 -25.31 -34.16
N ALA A 257 -23.75 -25.73 -34.33
CA ALA A 257 -23.32 -26.54 -35.47
C ALA A 257 -24.06 -27.89 -35.55
N LEU A 258 -24.27 -28.56 -34.41
CA LEU A 258 -25.07 -29.78 -34.34
C LEU A 258 -26.53 -29.52 -34.70
N ASP A 259 -27.12 -28.44 -34.20
CA ASP A 259 -28.51 -28.06 -34.52
C ASP A 259 -28.70 -27.76 -36.00
N ASP A 260 -27.76 -27.05 -36.62
CA ASP A 260 -27.84 -26.72 -38.04
C ASP A 260 -27.64 -27.96 -38.92
N LYS A 261 -26.75 -28.88 -38.52
CA LYS A 261 -26.61 -30.17 -39.21
C LYS A 261 -27.90 -30.99 -39.12
N ILE A 262 -28.52 -31.09 -37.93
CA ILE A 262 -29.80 -31.78 -37.71
C ILE A 262 -30.91 -31.14 -38.56
N LYS A 263 -31.01 -29.80 -38.57
CA LYS A 263 -31.99 -29.07 -39.41
C LYS A 263 -31.77 -29.34 -40.90
N SER A 264 -30.52 -29.39 -41.36
CA SER A 264 -30.22 -29.68 -42.78
C SER A 264 -30.65 -31.10 -43.17
N LEU A 265 -30.38 -32.09 -42.32
CA LEU A 265 -30.76 -33.48 -42.53
C LEU A 265 -32.28 -33.67 -42.42
N ASP A 266 -32.96 -32.95 -41.53
CA ASP A 266 -34.42 -32.97 -41.45
C ASP A 266 -35.07 -32.37 -42.71
N LYS A 267 -34.49 -31.31 -43.29
CA LYS A 267 -34.92 -30.76 -44.58
C LYS A 267 -34.73 -31.77 -45.72
N GLU A 268 -33.60 -32.48 -45.74
CA GLU A 268 -33.32 -33.53 -46.73
C GLU A 268 -34.27 -34.72 -46.60
N VAL A 269 -34.49 -35.22 -45.38
CA VAL A 269 -35.49 -36.25 -45.09
C VAL A 269 -36.89 -35.82 -45.52
N LYS A 270 -37.24 -34.53 -45.37
CA LYS A 270 -38.51 -33.97 -45.86
C LYS A 270 -38.55 -33.82 -47.38
N ARG A 271 -37.42 -33.60 -48.04
CA ARG A 271 -37.29 -33.52 -49.51
C ARG A 271 -37.50 -34.90 -50.12
N LEU A 272 -36.79 -35.91 -49.62
CA LEU A 272 -36.91 -37.30 -50.07
C LEU A 272 -38.36 -37.81 -50.00
N LYS A 273 -39.14 -37.39 -48.99
CA LYS A 273 -40.57 -37.73 -48.86
C LYS A 273 -41.49 -37.10 -49.92
N LYS A 274 -41.01 -36.08 -50.63
CA LYS A 274 -41.78 -35.33 -51.63
C LYS A 274 -41.30 -35.58 -53.06
N GLU A 275 -40.14 -36.23 -53.22
CA GLU A 275 -39.61 -36.60 -54.53
C GLU A 275 -40.25 -37.90 -55.00
N ASP A 276 -40.64 -37.95 -56.27
CA ASP A 276 -41.08 -39.18 -56.93
C ASP A 276 -39.83 -40.00 -57.29
N LEU A 277 -39.36 -40.76 -56.30
CA LEU A 277 -38.26 -41.72 -56.44
C LEU A 277 -38.82 -43.14 -56.59
N ASP A 278 -38.02 -44.04 -57.17
CA ASP A 278 -38.31 -45.47 -57.09
C ASP A 278 -38.34 -45.93 -55.62
N ILE A 279 -39.16 -46.93 -55.31
CA ILE A 279 -39.42 -47.34 -53.92
C ILE A 279 -38.15 -47.87 -53.26
N ASP A 280 -37.33 -48.62 -54.00
CA ASP A 280 -36.11 -49.22 -53.45
C ASP A 280 -35.05 -48.14 -53.19
N ASP A 281 -34.88 -47.21 -54.13
CA ASP A 281 -33.99 -46.05 -53.98
C ASP A 281 -34.44 -45.12 -52.83
N PHE A 282 -35.75 -44.86 -52.72
CA PHE A 282 -36.31 -44.08 -51.62
C PHE A 282 -36.02 -44.72 -50.26
N ILE A 283 -36.21 -46.03 -50.12
CA ILE A 283 -35.98 -46.72 -48.84
C ILE A 283 -34.50 -46.63 -48.43
N GLU A 284 -33.58 -46.80 -49.38
CA GLU A 284 -32.14 -46.74 -49.11
C GLU A 284 -31.72 -45.33 -48.67
N GLU A 285 -32.02 -44.31 -49.48
CA GLU A 285 -31.65 -42.92 -49.21
C GLU A 285 -32.33 -42.38 -47.94
N TYR A 286 -33.61 -42.70 -47.73
CA TYR A 286 -34.35 -42.28 -46.54
C TYR A 286 -33.76 -42.89 -45.27
N ARG A 287 -33.42 -44.18 -45.31
CA ARG A 287 -32.85 -44.89 -44.16
C ARG A 287 -31.47 -44.34 -43.81
N GLU A 288 -30.65 -44.07 -44.81
CA GLU A 288 -29.32 -43.48 -44.60
C GLU A 288 -29.41 -42.07 -44.01
N ALA A 289 -30.21 -41.19 -44.60
CA ALA A 289 -30.42 -39.83 -44.12
C ALA A 289 -30.99 -39.81 -42.68
N LYS A 290 -31.96 -40.69 -42.39
CA LYS A 290 -32.54 -40.78 -41.04
C LYS A 290 -31.57 -41.35 -40.01
N LYS A 291 -30.73 -42.33 -40.39
CA LYS A 291 -29.68 -42.89 -39.54
C LYS A 291 -28.65 -41.83 -39.18
N GLU A 292 -28.20 -41.05 -40.15
CA GLU A 292 -27.23 -39.99 -39.94
C GLU A 292 -27.83 -38.84 -39.10
N MET A 293 -29.09 -38.46 -39.34
CA MET A 293 -29.80 -37.48 -38.51
C MET A 293 -29.89 -37.92 -37.04
N ASN A 294 -30.31 -39.17 -36.79
CA ASN A 294 -30.44 -39.71 -35.44
C ASN A 294 -29.09 -39.79 -34.73
N LYS A 295 -27.99 -40.07 -35.44
CA LYS A 295 -26.62 -40.05 -34.90
C LYS A 295 -26.26 -38.68 -34.33
N TYR A 296 -26.53 -37.59 -35.06
CA TYR A 296 -26.28 -36.23 -34.56
C TYR A 296 -27.22 -35.83 -33.41
N VAL A 297 -28.48 -36.28 -33.43
CA VAL A 297 -29.42 -36.07 -32.31
C VAL A 297 -28.93 -36.74 -31.04
N ILE A 298 -28.49 -38.01 -31.12
CA ILE A 298 -27.94 -38.75 -29.98
C ILE A 298 -26.63 -38.12 -29.50
N MET A 299 -25.76 -37.71 -30.43
CA MET A 299 -24.50 -37.04 -30.10
C MET A 299 -24.75 -35.73 -29.34
N LYS A 300 -25.70 -34.92 -29.80
CA LYS A 300 -26.13 -33.69 -29.11
C LYS A 300 -26.70 -34.00 -27.72
N GLN A 301 -27.54 -35.02 -27.60
CA GLN A 301 -28.06 -35.43 -26.29
C GLN A 301 -26.90 -35.78 -25.37
N LYS A 302 -26.05 -36.75 -25.74
CA LYS A 302 -24.92 -37.18 -24.90
C LYS A 302 -23.98 -36.05 -24.47
N LEU A 303 -23.69 -35.10 -25.36
CA LEU A 303 -22.78 -33.99 -25.05
C LEU A 303 -23.40 -32.92 -24.14
N PHE A 304 -24.73 -32.80 -24.10
CA PHE A 304 -25.42 -31.70 -23.41
C PHE A 304 -26.50 -32.16 -22.40
N SER A 305 -26.68 -33.47 -22.19
CA SER A 305 -27.66 -34.03 -21.25
C SER A 305 -27.06 -34.56 -19.94
N GLU A 306 -25.74 -34.46 -19.74
CA GLU A 306 -25.10 -34.72 -18.44
C GLU A 306 -24.82 -33.38 -17.72
N LYS A 307 -25.86 -32.87 -17.06
CA LYS A 307 -25.76 -32.00 -15.87
C LYS A 307 -26.90 -32.34 -14.92
#